data_AF-A0A3D6CZU3-F1
#
_entry.id   AF-A0A3D6CZU3-F1
#
_cell.length_a   1.000
_cell.length_b   1.000
_cell.length_c   1.000
_cell.angle_alpha   90.00
_cell.angle_beta   90.00
_cell.angle_gamma   90.00
#
_symmetry.space_group_name_H-M   'P 1'
#
loop_
_entity.id
_entity.type
_entity.pdbx_description
1 polymer ?
#
loop_
_entity_poly.entity_id
_entity_poly.type
_entity_poly.pdbx_seq_one_letter_code
_entity_poly.pdbx_strand_id
1 'polypeptide(L)'
;MKIDREFNRSSHFIRWSILFLLLIVVLLYNWFSKEPEISPSNMADSNHLPEIVNPIEFSQKSGNASIDPVEIHRNTLPLKQGPQGYLGSDACMNCHESEHASWHHSYHRSMTQLMTPETVQADFDDVELEMGEEMFTLFKKGKEYWVRITDRQPDPSALTPSSGPQGIELRMGMVTGSHHMQVFWLPAYHGNMQIGFPFTWLIRDERWVPRDSTF
;
A
#
# COMPACT_ATOMS: atom_id res chain seq x y z
N MET A 1 73.18 -10.54 -21.62
CA MET A 1 71.90 -10.36 -22.33
C MET A 1 70.79 -11.12 -21.60
N LYS A 2 70.18 -10.54 -20.55
CA LYS A 2 69.07 -11.17 -19.79
C LYS A 2 68.43 -10.24 -18.72
N ILE A 3 68.03 -9.00 -19.04
CA ILE A 3 67.31 -8.15 -18.05
C ILE A 3 66.00 -7.53 -18.58
N ASP A 4 65.78 -7.45 -19.90
CA ASP A 4 64.61 -6.69 -20.41
C ASP A 4 63.28 -7.45 -20.50
N ARG A 5 63.25 -8.77 -20.22
CA ARG A 5 62.05 -9.60 -20.42
C ARG A 5 61.12 -9.72 -19.20
N GLU A 6 61.60 -9.48 -17.99
CA GLU A 6 60.77 -9.65 -16.78
C GLU A 6 59.91 -8.41 -16.47
N PHE A 7 60.41 -7.21 -16.77
CA PHE A 7 59.71 -5.95 -16.48
C PHE A 7 58.44 -5.76 -17.33
N ASN A 8 58.40 -6.32 -18.54
CA ASN A 8 57.23 -6.23 -19.43
C ASN A 8 56.12 -7.25 -19.10
N ARG A 9 56.45 -8.32 -18.35
CA ARG A 9 55.45 -9.30 -17.92
C ARG A 9 54.65 -8.79 -16.72
N SER A 10 55.31 -8.15 -15.75
CA SER A 10 54.65 -7.62 -14.54
C SER A 10 53.67 -6.48 -14.85
N SER A 11 53.98 -5.59 -15.80
CA SER A 11 53.09 -4.49 -16.21
C SER A 11 51.82 -4.97 -16.89
N HIS A 12 51.88 -6.08 -17.65
CA HIS A 12 50.73 -6.73 -18.26
C HIS A 12 49.84 -7.42 -17.22
N PHE A 13 50.44 -8.12 -16.24
CA PHE A 13 49.68 -8.74 -15.14
C PHE A 13 48.97 -7.71 -14.26
N ILE A 14 49.61 -6.58 -13.96
CA ILE A 14 49.01 -5.50 -13.16
C ILE A 14 47.88 -4.81 -13.94
N ARG A 15 48.06 -4.52 -15.23
CA ARG A 15 47.00 -3.92 -16.07
C ARG A 15 45.78 -4.81 -16.21
N TRP A 16 45.97 -6.11 -16.38
CA TRP A 16 44.87 -7.07 -16.48
C TRP A 16 44.15 -7.27 -15.14
N SER A 17 44.89 -7.24 -14.03
CA SER A 17 44.30 -7.34 -12.69
C SER A 17 43.41 -6.13 -12.37
N ILE A 18 43.83 -4.92 -12.75
CA ILE A 18 43.03 -3.69 -12.56
C ILE A 18 41.77 -3.71 -13.43
N LEU A 19 41.87 -4.12 -14.70
CA LEU A 19 40.71 -4.23 -15.60
C LEU A 19 39.71 -5.28 -15.12
N PHE A 20 40.18 -6.42 -14.60
CA PHE A 20 39.31 -7.46 -14.06
C PHE A 20 38.59 -7.01 -12.79
N LEU A 21 39.28 -6.27 -11.91
CA LEU A 21 38.71 -5.75 -10.68
C LEU A 21 37.67 -4.65 -10.96
N LEU A 22 37.93 -3.77 -11.94
CA LEU A 22 36.93 -2.80 -12.41
C LEU A 22 35.72 -3.48 -13.03
N LEU A 23 35.90 -4.55 -13.81
CA LEU A 23 34.79 -5.34 -14.35
C LEU A 23 33.94 -5.96 -13.23
N ILE A 24 34.57 -6.52 -12.20
CA ILE A 24 33.87 -7.08 -11.03
C ILE A 24 33.08 -5.99 -10.29
N VAL A 25 33.67 -4.81 -10.07
CA VAL A 25 32.97 -3.70 -9.40
C VAL A 25 31.78 -3.23 -10.22
N VAL A 26 31.89 -3.13 -11.54
CA VAL A 26 30.76 -2.77 -12.42
C VAL A 26 29.69 -3.84 -12.43
N LEU A 27 30.07 -5.12 -12.44
CA LEU A 27 29.13 -6.24 -12.38
C LEU A 27 28.42 -6.31 -11.02
N LEU A 28 29.13 -6.08 -9.91
CA LEU A 28 28.54 -6.01 -8.57
C LEU A 28 27.65 -4.78 -8.42
N TYR A 29 28.06 -3.63 -8.94
CA TYR A 29 27.23 -2.43 -8.97
C TYR A 29 25.95 -2.68 -9.77
N ASN A 30 26.02 -3.29 -10.96
CA ASN A 30 24.84 -3.65 -11.74
C ASN A 30 23.98 -4.74 -11.08
N TRP A 31 24.59 -5.67 -10.33
CA TRP A 31 23.86 -6.72 -9.60
C TRP A 31 23.12 -6.16 -8.37
N PHE A 32 23.74 -5.24 -7.62
CA PHE A 32 23.13 -4.62 -6.44
C PHE A 32 22.23 -3.42 -6.75
N SER A 33 22.47 -2.71 -7.87
CA SER A 33 21.63 -1.58 -8.31
C SER A 33 20.43 -2.02 -9.14
N LYS A 34 20.31 -3.31 -9.45
CA LYS A 34 19.08 -3.87 -10.00
C LYS A 34 18.08 -3.97 -8.85
N GLU A 35 17.39 -2.86 -8.59
CA GLU A 35 16.12 -2.97 -7.86
C GLU A 35 15.25 -3.99 -8.59
N PRO A 36 14.51 -4.85 -7.88
CA PRO A 36 13.60 -5.78 -8.53
C PRO A 36 12.66 -4.96 -9.40
N GLU A 37 12.81 -5.08 -10.70
CA GLU A 37 11.97 -4.43 -11.69
C GLU A 37 10.58 -5.05 -11.53
N ILE A 38 9.73 -4.43 -10.71
CA ILE A 38 8.32 -4.74 -10.65
C ILE A 38 7.78 -4.29 -12.01
N SER A 39 7.82 -5.20 -12.98
CA SER A 39 7.25 -4.96 -14.29
C SER A 39 5.78 -4.59 -14.12
N PRO A 40 5.32 -3.43 -14.63
CA PRO A 40 3.90 -3.06 -14.59
C PRO A 40 3.02 -4.05 -15.36
N SER A 41 3.61 -4.94 -16.15
CA SER A 41 2.89 -5.88 -17.03
C SER A 41 2.17 -7.02 -16.30
N ASN A 42 2.49 -7.28 -15.03
CA ASN A 42 1.88 -8.42 -14.30
C ASN A 42 0.61 -8.03 -13.51
N MET A 43 0.19 -6.77 -13.53
CA MET A 43 -1.05 -6.32 -12.88
C MET A 43 -2.26 -6.27 -13.83
N ALA A 44 -2.06 -6.48 -15.13
CA ALA A 44 -3.11 -6.30 -16.13
C ALA A 44 -3.82 -7.60 -16.55
N ASP A 45 -3.31 -8.78 -16.15
CA ASP A 45 -3.81 -10.08 -16.63
C ASP A 45 -4.41 -10.97 -15.52
N SER A 46 -4.47 -10.49 -14.28
CA SER A 46 -5.23 -11.16 -13.23
C SER A 46 -6.47 -10.34 -12.92
N ASN A 47 -7.64 -10.90 -13.18
CA ASN A 47 -8.92 -10.47 -12.58
C ASN A 47 -8.95 -10.65 -11.04
N HIS A 48 -7.78 -10.83 -10.42
CA HIS A 48 -7.60 -11.06 -9.00
C HIS A 48 -6.95 -9.82 -8.40
N LEU A 49 -7.55 -9.29 -7.34
CA LEU A 49 -6.92 -8.23 -6.55
C LEU A 49 -5.51 -8.67 -6.16
N PRO A 50 -4.51 -7.75 -6.14
CA PRO A 50 -3.19 -8.10 -5.62
C PRO A 50 -3.35 -8.64 -4.20
N GLU A 51 -2.59 -9.68 -3.86
CA GLU A 51 -2.81 -10.50 -2.66
C GLU A 51 -3.05 -9.65 -1.40
N ILE A 52 -4.30 -9.57 -0.97
CA ILE A 52 -4.69 -8.83 0.23
C ILE A 52 -4.53 -9.77 1.42
N VAL A 53 -3.53 -9.49 2.26
CA VAL A 53 -3.23 -10.33 3.42
C VAL A 53 -3.89 -9.76 4.66
N ASN A 54 -4.58 -10.60 5.44
CA ASN A 54 -5.11 -10.20 6.73
C ASN A 54 -3.94 -9.93 7.69
N PRO A 55 -3.73 -8.69 8.17
CA PRO A 55 -2.58 -8.37 9.02
C PRO A 55 -2.58 -9.16 10.34
N ILE A 56 -3.77 -9.49 10.87
CA ILE A 56 -3.91 -10.27 12.10
C ILE A 56 -3.47 -11.71 11.85
N GLU A 57 -3.94 -12.31 10.75
CA GLU A 57 -3.61 -13.69 10.40
C GLU A 57 -2.11 -13.84 10.07
N PHE A 58 -1.53 -12.87 9.35
CA PHE A 58 -0.09 -12.83 9.09
C PHE A 58 0.73 -12.75 10.38
N SER A 59 0.36 -11.84 11.28
CA SER A 59 1.02 -11.67 12.57
C SER A 59 0.94 -12.95 13.42
N GLN A 60 -0.21 -13.61 13.47
CA GLN A 60 -0.40 -14.87 14.19
C GLN A 60 0.47 -16.00 13.63
N LYS A 61 0.60 -16.12 12.29
CA LYS A 61 1.45 -17.12 11.63
C LYS A 61 2.95 -16.90 11.91
N SER A 62 3.38 -15.67 12.14
CA SER A 62 4.79 -15.33 12.46
C SER A 62 5.26 -15.72 13.87
N GLY A 63 4.39 -16.30 14.72
CA GLY A 63 4.76 -16.81 16.04
C GLY A 63 4.88 -15.75 17.14
N ASN A 64 4.48 -14.49 16.87
CA ASN A 64 4.52 -13.41 17.86
C ASN A 64 3.25 -13.43 18.72
N ALA A 65 3.27 -14.26 19.77
CA ALA A 65 2.13 -14.47 20.67
C ALA A 65 1.97 -13.31 21.66
N SER A 66 1.26 -12.25 21.24
CA SER A 66 0.49 -11.27 22.07
C SER A 66 0.36 -9.87 21.45
N ILE A 67 0.25 -9.76 20.11
CA ILE A 67 0.04 -8.44 19.51
C ILE A 67 -1.45 -8.09 19.57
N ASP A 68 -1.77 -7.00 20.26
CA ASP A 68 -3.12 -6.40 20.32
C ASP A 68 -3.62 -6.15 18.88
N PRO A 69 -4.81 -6.67 18.47
CA PRO A 69 -5.37 -6.41 17.14
C PRO A 69 -5.45 -4.92 16.77
N VAL A 70 -5.62 -4.04 17.76
CA VAL A 70 -5.59 -2.59 17.56
C VAL A 70 -4.18 -2.10 17.21
N GLU A 71 -3.15 -2.66 17.83
CA GLU A 71 -1.75 -2.37 17.53
C GLU A 71 -1.35 -2.90 16.15
N ILE A 72 -1.77 -4.12 15.79
CA ILE A 72 -1.57 -4.67 14.44
C ILE A 72 -2.15 -3.72 13.41
N HIS A 73 -3.41 -3.32 13.56
CA HIS A 73 -4.04 -2.39 12.64
C HIS A 73 -3.35 -1.03 12.63
N ARG A 74 -2.94 -0.50 13.79
CA ARG A 74 -2.21 0.78 13.84
C ARG A 74 -0.92 0.73 13.02
N ASN A 75 -0.22 -0.40 13.04
CA ASN A 75 1.03 -0.58 12.29
C ASN A 75 0.81 -0.66 10.77
N THR A 76 -0.42 -0.92 10.31
CA THR A 76 -0.76 -0.84 8.89
C THR A 76 -1.07 0.58 8.44
N LEU A 77 -1.27 1.53 9.34
CA LEU A 77 -1.62 2.90 8.96
C LEU A 77 -0.39 3.75 8.60
N PRO A 78 -0.50 4.66 7.61
CA PRO A 78 0.52 5.66 7.36
C PRO A 78 0.81 6.50 8.61
N LEU A 79 2.08 6.83 8.83
CA LEU A 79 2.48 7.69 9.93
C LEU A 79 2.21 9.15 9.56
N LYS A 80 1.65 9.92 10.50
CA LYS A 80 1.44 11.37 10.36
C LYS A 80 2.74 12.14 10.62
N GLN A 81 3.77 11.86 9.81
CA GLN A 81 5.07 12.52 9.85
C GLN A 81 5.69 12.56 8.46
N GLY A 82 6.62 13.48 8.24
CA GLY A 82 7.41 13.53 7.02
C GLY A 82 8.88 13.21 7.27
N PRO A 83 9.74 13.41 6.27
CA PRO A 83 11.20 13.35 6.43
C PRO A 83 11.68 14.28 7.55
N GLN A 84 12.92 14.08 8.01
CA GLN A 84 13.53 14.98 8.99
C GLN A 84 13.44 16.43 8.53
N GLY A 85 12.91 17.31 9.40
CA GLY A 85 12.65 18.72 9.07
C GLY A 85 11.25 18.99 8.50
N TYR A 86 10.39 17.99 8.35
CA TYR A 86 8.97 18.21 8.04
C TYR A 86 8.24 18.78 9.25
N LEU A 87 7.84 20.06 9.17
CA LEU A 87 7.22 20.78 10.28
C LEU A 87 5.69 20.71 10.30
N GLY A 88 5.06 20.24 9.22
CA GLY A 88 3.61 20.28 9.04
C GLY A 88 3.07 21.69 8.75
N SER A 89 1.78 21.77 8.44
CA SER A 89 1.10 23.02 8.06
C SER A 89 1.04 24.05 9.19
N ASP A 90 0.90 23.59 10.44
CA ASP A 90 0.65 24.45 11.60
C ASP A 90 1.83 25.39 11.87
N ALA A 91 3.06 24.97 11.53
CA ALA A 91 4.26 25.80 11.66
C ALA A 91 4.25 27.02 10.72
N CYS A 92 3.50 26.96 9.62
CA CYS A 92 3.43 28.03 8.63
C CYS A 92 2.42 29.11 9.00
N MET A 93 1.46 28.80 9.87
CA MET A 93 0.27 29.61 10.13
C MET A 93 0.59 31.05 10.57
N ASN A 94 1.55 31.23 11.48
CA ASN A 94 1.84 32.53 12.08
C ASN A 94 2.49 33.55 11.11
N CYS A 95 3.15 33.09 10.06
CA CYS A 95 3.77 33.96 9.04
C CYS A 95 2.93 34.05 7.77
N HIS A 96 2.08 33.06 7.50
CA HIS A 96 1.29 32.92 6.29
C HIS A 96 -0.20 32.73 6.62
N GLU A 97 -0.77 33.65 7.39
CA GLU A 97 -2.13 33.53 7.92
C GLU A 97 -3.18 33.40 6.81
N SER A 98 -3.11 34.24 5.78
CA SER A 98 -4.08 34.25 4.67
C SER A 98 -4.05 32.96 3.84
N GLU A 99 -2.86 32.49 3.52
CA GLU A 99 -2.63 31.29 2.72
C GLU A 99 -3.02 30.05 3.51
N HIS A 100 -2.63 30.00 4.78
CA HIS A 100 -3.04 28.94 5.70
C HIS A 100 -4.56 28.91 5.85
N ALA A 101 -5.22 30.06 6.05
CA ALA A 101 -6.66 30.14 6.14
C ALA A 101 -7.33 29.66 4.84
N SER A 102 -6.88 30.11 3.67
CA SER A 102 -7.42 29.67 2.38
C SER A 102 -7.29 28.16 2.18
N TRP A 103 -6.11 27.60 2.41
CA TRP A 103 -5.86 26.16 2.37
C TRP A 103 -6.72 25.41 3.40
N HIS A 104 -6.84 25.95 4.61
CA HIS A 104 -7.63 25.36 5.70
C HIS A 104 -9.15 25.42 5.43
N HIS A 105 -9.64 26.19 4.46
CA HIS A 105 -11.04 26.10 4.03
C HIS A 105 -11.23 25.13 2.85
N SER A 106 -10.15 24.62 2.27
CA SER A 106 -10.21 23.68 1.15
C SER A 106 -10.29 22.22 1.61
N TYR A 107 -10.76 21.34 0.72
CA TYR A 107 -10.75 19.90 0.92
C TYR A 107 -9.34 19.30 0.93
N HIS A 108 -8.31 20.01 0.44
CA HIS A 108 -6.94 19.49 0.43
C HIS A 108 -6.42 19.18 1.85
N ARG A 109 -6.79 19.99 2.85
CA ARG A 109 -6.35 19.76 4.24
C ARG A 109 -6.90 18.46 4.84
N SER A 110 -8.10 18.08 4.42
CA SER A 110 -8.87 16.95 4.94
C SER A 110 -8.98 15.85 3.90
N MET A 111 -8.12 15.88 2.87
CA MET A 111 -8.28 15.01 1.71
C MET A 111 -8.08 13.56 2.09
N THR A 112 -7.05 13.23 2.89
CA THR A 112 -6.78 11.86 3.36
C THR A 112 -6.78 11.85 4.87
N GLN A 113 -7.64 11.03 5.46
CA GLN A 113 -7.87 10.96 6.90
C GLN A 113 -7.99 9.51 7.36
N LEU A 114 -7.79 9.29 8.66
CA LEU A 114 -8.17 8.02 9.30
C LEU A 114 -9.68 7.82 9.19
N MET A 115 -10.11 6.57 9.04
CA MET A 115 -11.53 6.23 9.08
C MET A 115 -12.05 6.29 10.52
N THR A 116 -13.02 7.17 10.75
CA THR A 116 -13.69 7.41 12.03
C THR A 116 -15.16 7.77 11.76
N PRO A 117 -16.06 7.68 12.76
CA PRO A 117 -17.43 8.18 12.63
C PRO A 117 -17.53 9.63 12.12
N GLU A 118 -16.51 10.45 12.38
CA GLU A 118 -16.48 11.85 11.99
C GLU A 118 -15.98 12.09 10.55
N THR A 119 -15.27 11.13 9.97
CA THR A 119 -14.64 11.26 8.64
C THR A 119 -15.32 10.42 7.57
N VAL A 120 -16.06 9.37 7.94
CA VAL A 120 -16.77 8.50 6.99
C VAL A 120 -18.22 8.98 6.85
N GLN A 121 -18.62 9.26 5.60
CA GLN A 121 -19.98 9.61 5.20
C GLN A 121 -20.67 8.46 4.46
N ALA A 122 -19.91 7.44 4.06
CA ALA A 122 -20.43 6.31 3.29
C ALA A 122 -21.21 5.31 4.14
N ASP A 123 -22.12 4.59 3.49
CA ASP A 123 -22.92 3.56 4.13
C ASP A 123 -22.13 2.25 4.32
N PHE A 124 -22.12 1.76 5.55
CA PHE A 124 -21.48 0.51 6.01
C PHE A 124 -22.46 -0.29 6.89
N ASP A 125 -23.77 -0.20 6.63
CA ASP A 125 -24.79 -0.97 7.34
C ASP A 125 -25.09 -2.29 6.62
N ASP A 126 -24.14 -3.22 6.67
CA ASP A 126 -24.20 -4.55 6.03
C ASP A 126 -24.46 -4.46 4.50
N VAL A 127 -23.77 -3.53 3.84
CA VAL A 127 -23.89 -3.31 2.39
C VAL A 127 -23.17 -4.41 1.61
N GLU A 128 -23.84 -5.00 0.63
CA GLU A 128 -23.25 -5.97 -0.30
C GLU A 128 -22.92 -5.31 -1.64
N LEU A 129 -21.66 -5.46 -2.09
CA LEU A 129 -21.16 -4.98 -3.36
C LEU A 129 -20.51 -6.13 -4.12
N GLU A 130 -20.59 -6.11 -5.45
CA GLU A 130 -20.08 -7.19 -6.31
C GLU A 130 -19.15 -6.62 -7.37
N MET A 131 -18.03 -7.30 -7.62
CA MET A 131 -17.11 -6.96 -8.71
C MET A 131 -16.41 -8.20 -9.22
N GLY A 132 -16.65 -8.54 -10.48
CA GLY A 132 -16.14 -9.77 -11.06
C GLY A 132 -16.60 -11.01 -10.28
N GLU A 133 -15.64 -11.80 -9.83
CA GLU A 133 -15.86 -13.04 -9.07
C GLU A 133 -15.82 -12.82 -7.55
N GLU A 134 -15.74 -11.57 -7.08
CA GLU A 134 -15.64 -11.24 -5.66
C GLU A 134 -16.90 -10.53 -5.16
N MET A 135 -17.26 -10.85 -3.92
CA MET A 135 -18.32 -10.21 -3.14
C MET A 135 -17.69 -9.46 -1.97
N PHE A 136 -18.16 -8.25 -1.71
CA PHE A 136 -17.69 -7.37 -0.65
C PHE A 136 -18.85 -7.03 0.27
N THR A 137 -18.80 -7.46 1.54
CA THR A 137 -19.75 -7.04 2.57
C THR A 137 -19.12 -5.95 3.43
N LEU A 138 -19.70 -4.76 3.43
CA LEU A 138 -19.25 -3.61 4.22
C LEU A 138 -20.06 -3.49 5.50
N PHE A 139 -19.37 -3.47 6.64
CA PHE A 139 -20.04 -3.44 7.94
C PHE A 139 -19.21 -2.68 8.99
N LYS A 140 -19.85 -2.38 10.13
CA LYS A 140 -19.21 -1.72 11.28
C LYS A 140 -19.07 -2.68 12.45
N LYS A 141 -17.95 -2.55 13.19
CA LYS A 141 -17.78 -3.12 14.54
C LYS A 141 -17.50 -1.98 15.51
N GLY A 142 -18.54 -1.48 16.17
CA GLY A 142 -18.44 -0.30 17.02
C GLY A 142 -18.09 0.95 16.20
N LYS A 143 -16.89 1.51 16.41
CA LYS A 143 -16.37 2.68 15.66
C LYS A 143 -15.48 2.31 14.46
N GLU A 144 -15.34 1.02 14.19
CA GLU A 144 -14.43 0.49 13.19
C GLU A 144 -15.20 0.10 11.93
N TYR A 145 -14.56 0.28 10.78
CA TYR A 145 -15.11 -0.02 9.47
C TYR A 145 -14.40 -1.22 8.87
N TRP A 146 -15.19 -2.16 8.36
CA TRP A 146 -14.70 -3.46 7.92
C TRP A 146 -15.29 -3.82 6.56
N VAL A 147 -14.51 -4.60 5.81
CA VAL A 147 -14.97 -5.31 4.63
C VAL A 147 -14.71 -6.80 4.83
N ARG A 148 -15.68 -7.62 4.44
CA ARG A 148 -15.49 -9.05 4.21
C ARG A 148 -15.44 -9.28 2.71
N ILE A 149 -14.38 -9.94 2.23
CA ILE A 149 -14.21 -10.30 0.83
C ILE A 149 -14.37 -11.82 0.73
N THR A 150 -15.26 -12.27 -0.16
CA THR A 150 -15.51 -13.70 -0.42
C THR A 150 -15.57 -13.94 -1.91
N ASP A 151 -15.25 -15.16 -2.34
CA ASP A 151 -15.55 -15.56 -3.71
C ASP A 151 -17.07 -15.63 -3.91
N ARG A 152 -17.56 -15.07 -5.02
CA ARG A 152 -18.96 -15.11 -5.44
C ARG A 152 -19.44 -16.54 -5.64
N GLN A 153 -18.57 -17.36 -6.23
CA GLN A 153 -18.79 -18.79 -6.40
C GLN A 153 -17.61 -19.52 -5.77
N PRO A 154 -17.75 -20.03 -4.52
CA PRO A 154 -16.67 -20.74 -3.85
C PRO A 154 -16.26 -21.95 -4.68
N ASP A 155 -14.97 -22.09 -5.02
CA ASP A 155 -14.47 -23.29 -5.68
C ASP A 155 -14.42 -24.45 -4.66
N PRO A 156 -15.27 -25.49 -4.81
CA PRO A 156 -15.28 -26.62 -3.89
C PRO A 156 -14.01 -27.47 -3.92
N SER A 157 -13.12 -27.26 -4.91
CA SER A 157 -11.87 -27.99 -5.11
C SER A 157 -10.61 -27.25 -4.63
N ALA A 158 -10.74 -26.00 -4.19
CA ALA A 158 -9.62 -25.20 -3.70
C ALA A 158 -9.04 -25.82 -2.39
N LEU A 159 -7.84 -26.39 -2.49
CA LEU A 159 -7.06 -26.92 -1.36
C LEU A 159 -6.57 -25.81 -0.40
N THR A 160 -6.49 -24.59 -0.92
CA THR A 160 -6.20 -23.37 -0.20
C THR A 160 -7.31 -22.38 -0.53
N PRO A 161 -8.09 -21.92 0.45
CA PRO A 161 -9.00 -20.84 0.18
C PRO A 161 -8.19 -19.58 -0.16
N SER A 162 -8.38 -18.98 -1.34
CA SER A 162 -8.08 -17.55 -1.51
C SER A 162 -8.83 -16.75 -0.44
N SER A 163 -10.06 -17.20 -0.14
CA SER A 163 -10.81 -16.90 1.07
C SER A 163 -11.70 -18.12 1.38
N GLY A 164 -11.81 -18.58 2.64
CA GLY A 164 -12.64 -19.74 3.00
C GLY A 164 -14.12 -19.54 2.65
N PRO A 165 -15.01 -20.50 2.97
CA PRO A 165 -16.46 -20.26 2.98
C PRO A 165 -16.88 -19.02 3.79
N GLN A 166 -15.98 -18.50 4.64
CA GLN A 166 -16.17 -17.32 5.48
C GLN A 166 -15.50 -16.04 4.95
N GLY A 167 -14.71 -16.10 3.88
CA GLY A 167 -14.03 -14.92 3.35
C GLY A 167 -12.81 -14.48 4.16
N ILE A 168 -12.25 -13.34 3.76
CA ILE A 168 -11.25 -12.57 4.52
C ILE A 168 -11.91 -11.29 5.04
N GLU A 169 -11.79 -11.02 6.34
CA GLU A 169 -12.22 -9.77 6.95
C GLU A 169 -11.06 -8.81 7.17
N LEU A 170 -11.21 -7.58 6.69
CA LEU A 170 -10.19 -6.54 6.75
C LEU A 170 -10.76 -5.29 7.39
N ARG A 171 -10.03 -4.74 8.35
CA ARG A 171 -10.32 -3.43 8.91
C ARG A 171 -9.77 -2.35 7.98
N MET A 172 -10.65 -1.47 7.50
CA MET A 172 -10.30 -0.35 6.63
C MET A 172 -9.69 0.77 7.46
N GLY A 173 -8.63 1.40 6.94
CA GLY A 173 -7.79 2.32 7.71
C GLY A 173 -7.92 3.79 7.32
N MET A 174 -7.98 4.05 6.01
CA MET A 174 -7.93 5.41 5.47
C MET A 174 -9.13 5.69 4.57
N VAL A 175 -9.56 6.95 4.58
CA VAL A 175 -10.51 7.52 3.62
C VAL A 175 -9.84 8.70 2.92
N THR A 176 -9.96 8.74 1.61
CA THR A 176 -9.60 9.89 0.78
C THR A 176 -10.85 10.48 0.16
N GLY A 177 -11.16 11.75 0.40
CA GLY A 177 -12.41 12.33 -0.09
C GLY A 177 -12.33 13.82 -0.39
N SER A 178 -13.37 14.27 -1.08
CA SER A 178 -13.62 15.68 -1.39
C SER A 178 -15.06 16.05 -0.98
N HIS A 179 -15.66 17.05 -1.63
CA HIS A 179 -17.09 17.35 -1.45
C HIS A 179 -18.03 16.40 -2.19
N HIS A 180 -17.56 15.68 -3.22
CA HIS A 180 -18.45 14.88 -4.07
C HIS A 180 -18.31 13.37 -3.87
N MET A 181 -17.19 12.90 -3.34
CA MET A 181 -16.96 11.46 -3.17
C MET A 181 -15.99 11.11 -2.04
N GLN A 182 -16.05 9.84 -1.61
CA GLN A 182 -15.06 9.22 -0.72
C GLN A 182 -14.55 7.91 -1.33
N VAL A 183 -13.23 7.78 -1.36
CA VAL A 183 -12.46 6.59 -1.74
C VAL A 183 -11.87 6.01 -0.46
N PHE A 184 -11.79 4.69 -0.36
CA PHE A 184 -11.36 4.00 0.85
C PHE A 184 -10.10 3.18 0.59
N TRP A 185 -9.37 2.87 1.65
CA TRP A 185 -8.12 2.13 1.54
C TRP A 185 -8.05 0.97 2.52
N LEU A 186 -7.50 -0.13 2.02
CA LEU A 186 -7.25 -1.37 2.73
C LEU A 186 -5.75 -1.50 3.04
N PRO A 187 -5.39 -2.14 4.17
CA PRO A 187 -4.01 -2.54 4.39
C PRO A 187 -3.56 -3.52 3.31
N ALA A 188 -2.35 -3.32 2.79
CA ALA A 188 -1.72 -4.22 1.84
C ALA A 188 -0.72 -5.16 2.53
N TYR A 189 0.02 -5.93 1.73
CA TYR A 189 0.93 -7.00 2.16
C TYR A 189 2.18 -6.54 2.95
N HIS A 190 2.56 -5.26 2.88
CA HIS A 190 3.82 -4.78 3.48
C HIS A 190 3.66 -3.51 4.32
N GLY A 191 3.98 -3.63 5.61
CA GLY A 191 4.09 -2.49 6.53
C GLY A 191 2.83 -1.64 6.53
N ASN A 192 2.98 -0.35 6.21
CA ASN A 192 1.88 0.61 6.13
C ASN A 192 1.38 0.89 4.72
N MET A 193 1.73 0.04 3.75
CA MET A 193 1.23 0.15 2.38
C MET A 193 -0.29 0.03 2.36
N GLN A 194 -0.92 0.91 1.57
CA GLN A 194 -2.37 0.95 1.39
C GLN A 194 -2.72 0.59 -0.05
N ILE A 195 -3.76 -0.22 -0.24
CA ILE A 195 -4.36 -0.47 -1.54
C ILE A 195 -5.74 0.16 -1.61
N GLY A 196 -6.09 0.69 -2.78
CA GLY A 196 -7.39 1.31 -2.99
C GLY A 196 -8.51 0.28 -2.96
N PHE A 197 -9.51 0.52 -2.13
CA PHE A 197 -10.78 -0.20 -2.19
C PHE A 197 -11.45 0.07 -3.55
N PRO A 198 -12.03 -0.94 -4.22
CA PRO A 198 -12.39 -0.79 -5.62
C PRO A 198 -13.78 -0.15 -5.82
N PHE A 199 -14.44 0.29 -4.75
CA PHE A 199 -15.64 1.12 -4.82
C PHE A 199 -15.41 2.50 -4.21
N THR A 200 -16.15 3.47 -4.76
CA THR A 200 -16.21 4.86 -4.32
C THR A 200 -17.61 5.16 -3.83
N TRP A 201 -17.73 5.94 -2.76
CA TRP A 201 -19.00 6.50 -2.31
C TRP A 201 -19.22 7.86 -2.94
N LEU A 202 -20.37 8.07 -3.60
CA LEU A 202 -20.79 9.36 -4.09
C LEU A 202 -21.63 10.06 -3.01
N ILE A 203 -21.14 11.17 -2.49
CA ILE A 203 -21.72 11.83 -1.29
C ILE A 203 -23.14 12.34 -1.57
N ARG A 204 -23.34 13.00 -2.71
CA ARG A 204 -24.65 13.59 -3.06
C ARG A 204 -25.69 12.54 -3.45
N ASP A 205 -25.25 11.49 -4.12
CA ASP A 205 -26.13 10.43 -4.63
C ASP A 205 -26.40 9.36 -3.57
N GLU A 206 -25.69 9.40 -2.45
CA GLU A 206 -25.75 8.44 -1.34
C GLU A 206 -25.65 6.99 -1.83
N ARG A 207 -24.68 6.73 -2.72
CA ARG A 207 -24.50 5.40 -3.31
C ARG A 207 -23.05 5.02 -3.55
N TRP A 208 -22.81 3.73 -3.48
CA TRP A 208 -21.58 3.11 -3.92
C TRP A 208 -21.56 2.95 -5.44
N VAL A 209 -20.39 3.17 -6.04
CA VAL A 209 -20.11 2.95 -7.46
C VAL A 209 -18.76 2.27 -7.62
N PRO A 210 -18.56 1.46 -8.68
CA PRO A 210 -17.23 1.01 -9.07
C PRO A 210 -16.29 2.21 -9.24
N ARG A 211 -15.09 2.09 -8.69
CA ARG A 211 -14.12 3.20 -8.65
C ARG A 211 -13.71 3.63 -10.04
N ASP A 212 -13.54 2.69 -10.96
CA ASP A 212 -13.22 2.93 -12.37
C ASP A 212 -14.27 3.78 -13.11
N SER A 213 -15.47 3.90 -12.56
CA SER A 213 -16.58 4.70 -13.11
C SER A 213 -16.60 6.15 -12.60
N THR A 214 -15.55 6.61 -11.89
CA THR A 214 -15.50 7.93 -11.26
C THR A 214 -14.49 8.91 -11.89
N PHE A 215 -13.84 8.55 -12.99
CA PHE A 215 -12.81 9.35 -13.67
C PHE A 215 -13.04 9.48 -15.17
#